data_AF-A0A8J7CXI7-F1
#
_entry.id   AF-A0A8J7CXI7-F1
#
_cell.length_a   1.000
_cell.length_b   1.000
_cell.length_c   1.000
_cell.angle_alpha   90.00
_cell.angle_beta   90.00
_cell.angle_gamma   90.00
#
_symmetry.space_group_name_H-M   'P 1'
#
loop_
_entity.id
_entity.type
_entity.pdbx_description
1 polymer ?
#
loop_
_entity_poly.entity_id
_entity_poly.type
_entity_poly.pdbx_seq_one_letter_code
_entity_poly.pdbx_strand_id
1 'polypeptide(L)' 'VDLPKGTKSGLKDAWETLHHISEIGFIHLTEKDIVRHTLVQKIVEAYENHA' A
#
# COMPACT_ATOMS: atom_id res chain seq x y z
N VAL A 1 -0.83 -5.52 -5.30
CA VAL A 1 0.04 -4.82 -6.28
C VAL A 1 -0.60 -5.00 -7.64
N ASP A 2 -0.93 -3.91 -8.31
CA ASP A 2 -1.64 -3.94 -9.60
C ASP A 2 -0.65 -4.14 -10.74
N LEU A 3 -0.15 -5.37 -10.86
CA LEU A 3 0.78 -5.76 -11.92
C LEU A 3 0.07 -6.62 -12.97
N PRO A 4 0.45 -6.50 -14.26
CA PRO A 4 0.00 -7.41 -15.30
C PRO A 4 0.32 -8.87 -14.94
N LYS A 5 -0.57 -9.80 -15.31
CA LYS A 5 -0.40 -11.24 -15.03
C LYS A 5 0.97 -11.73 -15.52
N GLY A 6 1.69 -12.43 -14.63
CA GLY A 6 3.03 -12.97 -14.92
C GLY A 6 4.19 -12.01 -14.65
N THR A 7 3.92 -10.75 -14.30
CA THR A 7 4.97 -9.77 -13.98
C THR A 7 5.48 -9.98 -12.56
N LYS A 8 6.81 -10.17 -12.41
CA LYS A 8 7.45 -10.19 -11.09
C LYS A 8 7.40 -8.79 -10.46
N SER A 9 7.01 -8.70 -9.20
CA SER A 9 7.01 -7.42 -8.49
C SER A 9 8.43 -7.01 -8.12
N GLY A 10 8.93 -5.92 -8.72
CA GLY A 10 10.22 -5.34 -8.36
C GLY A 10 10.28 -4.85 -6.91
N LEU A 11 9.16 -4.35 -6.36
CA LEU A 11 9.09 -3.97 -4.95
C LEU A 11 9.26 -5.18 -4.03
N LYS A 12 8.60 -6.31 -4.35
CA LYS A 12 8.74 -7.55 -3.59
C LYS A 12 10.16 -8.10 -3.69
N ASP A 13 10.74 -8.09 -4.88
CA ASP A 13 12.11 -8.51 -5.15
C ASP A 13 13.14 -7.69 -4.36
N ALA A 14 12.97 -6.36 -4.36
CA ALA A 14 13.80 -5.45 -3.58
C ALA A 14 13.66 -5.70 -2.07
N TRP A 15 12.44 -5.93 -1.57
CA TRP A 15 12.21 -6.29 -0.17
C TRP A 15 12.91 -7.61 0.20
N GLU A 16 12.69 -8.68 -0.57
CA GLU A 16 13.33 -9.99 -0.35
C GLU A 16 14.86 -9.87 -0.38
N THR A 17 15.41 -9.00 -1.22
CA THR A 17 16.86 -8.80 -1.35
C THR A 17 17.45 -7.93 -0.23
N LEU A 18 16.75 -6.89 0.22
CA LEU A 18 17.35 -5.83 1.05
C LEU A 18 16.88 -5.84 2.52
N HIS A 19 15.84 -6.59 2.88
CA HIS A 19 15.24 -6.59 4.24
C HIS A 19 16.19 -6.99 5.38
N HIS A 20 17.32 -7.63 5.08
CA HIS A 20 18.29 -8.07 6.08
C HIS A 20 19.40 -7.05 6.34
N ILE A 21 19.45 -5.95 5.59
CA ILE A 21 20.46 -4.88 5.76
C ILE A 21 19.95 -3.90 6.82
N SER A 22 20.63 -3.83 7.96
CA SER A 22 20.24 -3.02 9.12
C SER A 22 20.13 -1.52 8.84
N GLU A 23 20.84 -1.03 7.83
CA GLU A 23 20.90 0.36 7.40
C GLU A 23 19.71 0.76 6.51
N ILE A 24 18.91 -0.21 6.07
CA ILE A 24 17.75 0.00 5.20
C ILE A 24 16.47 -0.16 6.00
N GLY A 25 15.74 0.95 6.18
CA GLY A 25 14.43 0.95 6.82
C GLY A 25 13.30 0.59 5.86
N PHE A 26 12.42 -0.31 6.27
CA PHE A 26 11.16 -0.62 5.57
C PHE A 26 9.96 -0.10 6.37
N ILE A 27 9.24 0.87 5.81
CA ILE A 27 8.08 1.51 6.45
C ILE A 27 6.80 0.94 5.84
N HIS A 28 5.95 0.37 6.68
CA HIS A 28 4.62 -0.11 6.29
C HIS A 28 3.58 0.95 6.66
N LEU A 29 3.06 1.64 5.65
CA LEU A 29 1.99 2.61 5.85
C LEU A 29 0.65 1.90 5.95
N THR A 30 -0.21 2.41 6.82
CA THR A 30 -1.56 1.94 7.05
C THR A 30 -2.57 3.01 6.63
N GLU A 31 -3.86 2.66 6.66
CA GLU A 31 -4.93 3.62 6.37
C GLU A 31 -4.94 4.83 7.31
N LYS A 32 -4.41 4.67 8.54
CA LYS A 32 -4.30 5.75 9.53
C LYS A 32 -3.27 6.80 9.13
N ASP A 33 -2.31 6.43 8.30
CA ASP A 33 -1.26 7.31 7.81
C ASP A 33 -1.73 8.14 6.60
N ILE A 34 -2.91 7.84 6.06
CA ILE A 34 -3.48 8.52 4.90
C ILE A 34 -4.37 9.66 5.38
N VAL A 35 -3.90 10.89 5.21
CA VAL A 35 -4.72 12.09 5.39
C VAL A 35 -5.63 12.25 4.18
N ARG A 36 -6.89 11.83 4.31
CA ARG A 36 -7.91 12.03 3.28
C ARG A 36 -8.65 13.34 3.54
N HIS A 37 -8.97 14.05 2.46
CA HIS A 37 -9.92 15.16 2.54
C HIS A 37 -11.29 14.62 2.99
N THR A 38 -11.97 15.34 3.87
CA THR A 38 -13.23 14.88 4.51
C THR A 38 -14.30 14.45 3.50
N LEU A 39 -14.36 15.11 2.34
CA LEU A 39 -15.29 14.74 1.26
C LEU A 39 -14.98 13.36 0.67
N VAL A 40 -13.71 13.04 0.43
CA VAL A 40 -13.29 11.77 -0.17
C VAL A 40 -13.58 10.62 0.78
N GLN A 41 -13.37 10.81 2.08
CA GLN A 41 -13.71 9.81 3.09
C GLN A 41 -15.22 9.48 3.08
N LYS A 42 -16.09 10.50 3.06
CA LYS A 42 -17.55 10.32 2.97
C LYS A 42 -17.97 9.58 1.70
N ILE A 43 -17.30 9.82 0.58
CA ILE A 43 -17.57 9.11 -0.69
C ILE A 43 -17.22 7.63 -0.54
N VAL A 44 -16.04 7.30 -0.01
CA VAL A 44 -15.61 5.91 0.19
C VAL A 44 -16.54 5.15 1.14
N GLU A 45 -16.86 5.74 2.29
CA GLU A 45 -17.79 5.15 3.28
C GLU A 45 -19.17 4.87 2.68
N ALA A 46 -19.68 5.76 1.81
CA ALA A 46 -20.95 5.52 1.13
C ALA A 46 -20.89 4.27 0.25
N TYR A 47 -19.81 4.08 -0.52
CA TYR A 47 -19.66 2.89 -1.37
C TYR A 47 -19.44 1.59 -0.58
N GLU A 48 -18.69 1.63 0.53
CA GLU A 48 -18.48 0.45 1.38
C GLU A 48 -19.77 -0.07 2.02
N ASN A 49 -20.69 0.82 2.41
CA ASN A 49 -21.98 0.43 3.01
C ASN A 49 -23.00 -0.12 2.00
N HIS A 50 -22.72 -0.04 0.71
CA HIS A 50 -23.57 -0.58 -0.37
C HIS A 50 -23.11 -1.95 -0.89
N ALA A 51 -21.99 -2.48 -0.39
CA ALA A 51 -21.37 -3.74 -0.82
C ALA A 51 -21.67 -4.92 0.13
#